data_AF-A0A533SDB5-F1
#
_entry.id   AF-A0A533SDB5-F1
#
_cell.length_a   1.000
_cell.length_b   1.000
_cell.length_c   1.000
_cell.angle_alpha   90.00
_cell.angle_beta   90.00
_cell.angle_gamma   90.00
#
_symmetry.space_group_name_H-M   'P 1'
#
loop_
_entity.id
_entity.type
_entity.pdbx_description
1 polymer ?
#
loop_
_entity_poly.entity_id
_entity_poly.type
_entity_poly.pdbx_seq_one_letter_code
_entity_poly.pdbx_strand_id
1 'polypeptide(L)'
;MSLVGNLEDLGLGEILQIVSLSRKSGVLSLFSRGREGIIVFRQGQVIRATIDGQQSHLGQLLVKNGVITDATLRKALTLQGQEGGKERLGELLTSRFSVPADLVENVVRQQIENTVYALFAWTEGSFDFELRDNVDAVEGPPQDLSQCFLEQGLNPQFLAMEGSRILDERRHRGEIPEAGHDTDEASFLDTCDLAFDLIPDENPPVSVPLEDRIVVLVDDDELVREQLATLLSGCGFTVHDFAKTEDTLIKIDFLYRDGFRPTVLVDLIMPRMDGSGILGGLELIDLIHDNFPDLTVIVLADHHTNNAEQKVREKGYPFLIKPRRSEILDEDTFRAFSKNLKSELEVFNPEKQVEAANETINLGDELLREFGEEFMPISVSDAHGPGVSLLRSMLEELNNPSLDGGILLLVLRYAAEFMNRAVVFTVREDGIRGLGQFGIVAPDGLADAHVRDLHIPLDADPTFSRVISTRMTVKEPPVLTDWSRYLFEQLGGGEPREIYLGPLISEEKVVALLYGDNLPEKTPIADTDSLEIFLAQAGLAMEKTLLQQRLKVKVQEEM
;
A
#
# COMPACT_ATOMS: atom_id res chain seq x y z
N MET A 1 -12.81 21.75 -14.02
CA MET A 1 -13.06 22.33 -12.68
C MET A 1 -11.70 22.56 -12.05
N SER A 2 -11.48 23.70 -11.37
CA SER A 2 -10.26 23.98 -10.62
C SER A 2 -10.57 24.05 -9.13
N LEU A 3 -9.64 23.57 -8.29
CA LEU A 3 -9.71 23.71 -6.83
C LEU A 3 -8.77 24.85 -6.45
N VAL A 4 -9.32 25.95 -5.92
CA VAL A 4 -8.57 27.15 -5.57
C VAL A 4 -8.79 27.46 -4.10
N GLY A 5 -7.74 27.86 -3.38
CA GLY A 5 -7.83 28.19 -1.96
C GLY A 5 -6.54 28.76 -1.39
N ASN A 6 -6.48 28.86 -0.07
CA ASN A 6 -5.31 29.31 0.67
C ASN A 6 -4.65 28.14 1.42
N LEU A 7 -3.32 28.19 1.55
CA LEU A 7 -2.53 27.19 2.27
C LEU A 7 -2.75 27.23 3.79
N GLU A 8 -3.26 28.34 4.31
CA GLU A 8 -3.63 28.52 5.73
C GLU A 8 -4.87 27.71 6.12
N ASP A 9 -5.80 27.55 5.17
CA ASP A 9 -7.09 26.88 5.37
C ASP A 9 -6.99 25.37 5.08
N LEU A 10 -6.17 25.00 4.10
CA LEU A 10 -5.96 23.63 3.65
C LEU A 10 -4.47 23.44 3.35
N GLY A 11 -3.78 22.69 4.21
CA GLY A 11 -2.33 22.50 4.12
C GLY A 11 -1.92 21.62 2.93
N LEU A 12 -0.65 21.71 2.52
CA LEU A 12 -0.14 20.94 1.37
C LEU A 12 -0.37 19.43 1.53
N GLY A 13 -0.19 18.87 2.73
CA GLY A 13 -0.43 17.44 2.99
C GLY A 13 -1.86 17.00 2.70
N GLU A 14 -2.84 17.82 3.09
CA GLU A 14 -4.27 17.55 2.85
C GLU A 14 -4.60 17.64 1.35
N ILE A 15 -4.01 18.62 0.65
CA ILE A 15 -4.14 18.76 -0.81
C ILE A 15 -3.58 17.52 -1.52
N LEU A 16 -2.38 17.06 -1.15
CA LEU A 16 -1.78 15.84 -1.70
C LEU A 16 -2.67 14.62 -1.47
N GLN A 17 -3.27 14.49 -0.28
CA GLN A 17 -4.18 13.40 0.05
C GLN A 17 -5.47 13.44 -0.78
N ILE A 18 -6.09 14.62 -0.92
CA ILE A 18 -7.30 14.80 -1.74
C ILE A 18 -7.04 14.43 -3.20
N VAL A 19 -5.92 14.90 -3.77
CA VAL A 19 -5.55 14.60 -5.16
C VAL A 19 -5.24 13.11 -5.33
N SER A 20 -4.54 12.49 -4.38
CA SER A 20 -4.27 11.04 -4.37
C SER A 20 -5.55 10.20 -4.35
N LEU A 21 -6.46 10.49 -3.41
CA LEU A 21 -7.73 9.75 -3.26
C LEU A 21 -8.65 9.94 -4.46
N SER A 22 -8.68 11.14 -5.04
CA SER A 22 -9.49 11.42 -6.23
C SER A 22 -8.94 10.78 -7.52
N ARG A 23 -7.70 10.26 -7.48
CA ARG A 23 -6.95 9.72 -8.64
C ARG A 23 -6.94 10.65 -9.86
N LYS A 24 -7.04 11.97 -9.62
CA LYS A 24 -7.08 12.96 -10.70
C LYS A 24 -5.68 13.28 -11.21
N SER A 25 -5.58 13.51 -12.51
CA SER A 25 -4.40 14.10 -13.14
C SER A 25 -4.57 15.62 -13.22
N GLY A 26 -3.48 16.37 -13.04
CA GLY A 26 -3.56 17.82 -13.02
C GLY A 26 -2.28 18.49 -12.57
N VAL A 27 -2.32 19.81 -12.51
CA VAL A 27 -1.20 20.66 -12.09
C VAL A 27 -1.64 21.47 -10.88
N LEU A 28 -0.92 21.31 -9.77
CA LEU A 28 -1.07 22.13 -8.57
C LEU A 28 -0.03 23.24 -8.60
N SER A 29 -0.48 24.47 -8.71
CA SER A 29 0.32 25.67 -8.54
C SER A 29 0.15 26.21 -7.12
N LEU A 30 1.27 26.55 -6.48
CA LEU A 30 1.38 27.09 -5.14
C LEU A 30 2.07 28.45 -5.23
N PHE A 31 1.57 29.45 -4.52
CA PHE A 31 2.16 30.78 -4.50
C PHE A 31 2.34 31.24 -3.05
N SER A 32 3.58 31.52 -2.66
CA SER A 32 3.91 32.05 -1.34
C SER A 32 5.06 33.04 -1.44
N ARG A 33 4.92 34.21 -0.79
CA ARG A 33 5.96 35.27 -0.69
C ARG A 33 6.65 35.63 -2.01
N GLY A 34 5.91 35.63 -3.12
CA GLY A 34 6.42 35.98 -4.44
C GLY A 34 7.19 34.86 -5.18
N ARG A 35 7.18 33.64 -4.65
CA ARG A 35 7.66 32.42 -5.33
C ARG A 35 6.50 31.54 -5.77
N GLU A 36 6.71 30.81 -6.85
CA GLU A 36 5.76 29.83 -7.38
C GLU A 36 6.32 28.40 -7.23
N GLY A 37 5.50 27.49 -6.74
CA GLY A 37 5.78 26.05 -6.69
C GLY A 37 4.79 25.31 -7.57
N ILE A 38 5.23 24.31 -8.32
CA ILE A 38 4.38 23.52 -9.21
C ILE A 38 4.57 22.04 -8.90
N ILE A 39 3.48 21.32 -8.69
CA ILE A 39 3.45 19.85 -8.57
C ILE A 39 2.54 19.29 -9.66
N VAL A 40 3.03 18.31 -10.42
CA VAL A 40 2.29 17.67 -11.50
C VAL A 40 1.88 16.26 -11.09
N PHE A 41 0.59 15.96 -11.28
CA PHE A 41 -0.03 14.70 -10.93
C PHE A 41 -0.49 13.94 -12.16
N ARG A 42 -0.23 12.62 -12.16
CA ARG A 42 -0.79 11.67 -13.13
C ARG A 42 -1.49 10.54 -12.38
N GLN A 43 -2.78 10.37 -12.59
CA GLN A 43 -3.61 9.36 -11.92
C GLN A 43 -3.49 9.39 -10.38
N GLY A 44 -3.35 10.59 -9.80
CA GLY A 44 -3.12 10.76 -8.36
C GLY A 44 -1.72 10.40 -7.87
N GLN A 45 -0.71 10.28 -8.74
CA GLN A 45 0.70 10.12 -8.40
C GLN A 45 1.50 11.38 -8.75
N VAL A 46 2.50 11.76 -7.95
CA VAL A 46 3.38 12.90 -8.24
C VAL A 46 4.44 12.49 -9.25
N ILE A 47 4.44 13.10 -10.42
CA ILE A 47 5.43 12.78 -11.47
C ILE A 47 6.50 13.87 -11.63
N ARG A 48 6.25 15.08 -11.12
CA ARG A 48 7.17 16.22 -11.20
C ARG A 48 6.86 17.25 -10.12
N ALA A 49 7.89 17.90 -9.59
CA ALA A 49 7.77 19.07 -8.73
C ALA A 49 8.86 20.10 -9.05
N THR A 50 8.54 21.40 -9.02
CA THR A 50 9.48 22.50 -9.27
C THR A 50 9.16 23.73 -8.41
N ILE A 51 10.17 24.51 -8.05
CA ILE A 51 10.02 25.83 -7.40
C ILE A 51 10.73 26.88 -8.25
N ASP A 52 10.10 28.03 -8.45
CA ASP A 52 10.66 29.14 -9.22
C ASP A 52 11.95 29.68 -8.57
N GLY A 53 12.95 29.99 -9.40
CA GLY A 53 14.31 30.33 -8.97
C GLY A 53 15.21 29.15 -8.61
N GLN A 54 14.70 27.92 -8.54
CA GLN A 54 15.45 26.69 -8.24
C GLN A 54 15.40 25.71 -9.43
N GLN A 55 15.88 26.17 -10.59
CA GLN A 55 16.14 25.27 -11.72
C GLN A 55 17.46 24.52 -11.51
N SER A 56 17.48 23.53 -10.62
CA SER A 56 18.57 22.56 -10.61
C SER A 56 18.46 21.72 -11.88
N HIS A 57 19.27 22.05 -12.89
CA HIS A 57 19.30 21.28 -14.13
C HIS A 57 19.64 19.83 -13.79
N LEU A 58 18.82 18.88 -14.21
CA LEU A 58 19.02 17.45 -13.97
C LEU A 58 20.46 17.02 -14.26
N GLY A 59 21.06 17.56 -15.32
CA GLY A 59 22.45 17.31 -15.65
C GLY A 59 23.44 17.63 -14.53
N GLN A 60 23.29 18.78 -13.87
CA GLN A 60 24.15 19.18 -12.76
C GLN A 60 23.93 18.30 -11.52
N LEU A 61 22.68 17.88 -11.27
CA LEU A 61 22.36 16.94 -10.20
C LEU A 61 22.98 15.57 -10.44
N LEU A 62 22.94 15.07 -11.68
CA LEU A 62 23.59 13.82 -12.07
C LEU A 62 25.12 13.89 -11.92
N VAL A 63 25.72 15.06 -12.16
CA VAL A 63 27.16 15.29 -11.90
C VAL A 63 27.45 15.36 -10.40
N LYS A 64 26.65 16.10 -9.61
CA LYS A 64 26.81 16.21 -8.15
C LYS A 64 26.72 14.84 -7.47
N ASN A 65 25.82 13.98 -7.93
CA ASN A 65 25.63 12.62 -7.41
C ASN A 65 26.61 11.60 -8.02
N GLY A 66 27.58 12.01 -8.85
CA GLY A 66 28.59 11.12 -9.42
C GLY A 66 28.07 10.15 -10.50
N VAL A 67 26.80 10.26 -10.90
CA VAL A 67 26.18 9.38 -11.91
C VAL A 67 26.78 9.61 -13.30
N ILE A 68 27.11 10.86 -13.62
CA ILE A 68 27.76 11.23 -14.88
C ILE A 68 28.93 12.19 -14.64
N THR A 69 29.91 12.17 -15.55
CA THR A 69 30.99 13.18 -15.52
C THR A 69 30.55 14.47 -16.20
N ASP A 70 31.17 15.60 -15.81
CA ASP A 70 30.95 16.89 -16.48
C ASP A 70 31.24 16.83 -18.00
N ALA A 71 32.21 15.99 -18.40
CA ALA A 71 32.51 15.74 -19.82
C ALA A 71 31.39 15.00 -20.55
N THR A 72 30.75 14.02 -19.89
CA THR A 72 29.58 13.29 -20.41
C THR A 72 28.38 14.22 -20.54
N LEU A 73 28.12 15.05 -19.51
CA LEU A 73 27.04 16.01 -19.52
C LEU A 73 27.17 17.02 -20.68
N ARG A 74 28.35 17.62 -20.87
CA ARG A 74 28.59 18.56 -21.98
C ARG A 74 28.35 17.93 -23.34
N LYS A 75 28.75 16.67 -23.53
CA LYS A 75 28.50 15.93 -24.79
C LYS A 75 27.00 15.68 -24.98
N ALA A 76 26.31 15.25 -23.94
CA ALA A 76 24.87 15.00 -23.97
C ALA A 76 24.07 16.27 -24.32
N LEU A 77 24.38 17.40 -23.68
CA LEU A 77 23.77 18.69 -23.96
C LEU A 77 24.07 19.19 -25.39
N THR A 78 25.27 18.93 -25.91
CA THR A 78 25.63 19.29 -27.29
C THR A 78 24.81 18.50 -28.30
N LEU A 79 24.62 17.19 -28.08
CA LEU A 79 23.80 16.34 -28.94
C LEU A 79 22.33 16.76 -28.88
N GLN A 80 21.80 16.99 -27.68
CA GLN A 80 20.42 17.46 -27.49
C GLN A 80 20.15 18.78 -28.21
N GLY A 81 21.11 19.72 -28.16
CA GLY A 81 21.02 20.99 -28.87
C GLY A 81 21.09 20.87 -30.39
N GLN A 82 21.84 19.90 -30.93
CA GLN A 82 21.91 19.63 -32.37
C GLN A 82 20.64 18.98 -32.93
N GLU A 83 19.95 18.18 -32.13
CA GLU A 83 18.71 17.48 -32.51
C GLU A 83 17.44 18.31 -32.24
N GLY A 84 17.60 19.58 -31.83
CA GLY A 84 16.50 20.51 -31.61
C GLY A 84 15.64 20.18 -30.39
N GLY A 85 16.21 19.50 -29.39
CA GLY A 85 15.52 19.21 -28.12
C GLY A 85 14.39 18.18 -28.22
N LYS A 86 14.37 17.35 -29.27
CA LYS A 86 13.34 16.31 -29.44
C LYS A 86 13.46 15.16 -28.44
N GLU A 87 14.69 14.71 -28.17
CA GLU A 87 14.96 13.70 -27.14
C GLU A 87 15.24 14.36 -25.79
N ARG A 88 14.69 13.78 -24.73
CA ARG A 88 14.89 14.25 -23.35
C ARG A 88 16.28 13.88 -22.86
N LEU A 89 16.87 14.69 -21.98
CA LEU A 89 18.24 14.48 -21.50
C LEU A 89 18.40 13.11 -20.81
N GLY A 90 17.41 12.67 -20.02
CA GLY A 90 17.44 11.35 -19.37
C GLY A 90 17.45 10.18 -20.37
N GLU A 91 16.54 10.20 -21.34
CA GLU A 91 16.45 9.19 -22.41
C GLU A 91 17.74 9.17 -23.26
N LEU A 92 18.31 10.34 -23.54
CA LEU A 92 19.56 10.50 -24.28
C LEU A 92 20.77 9.96 -23.50
N LEU A 93 20.81 10.17 -22.18
CA LEU A 93 21.86 9.60 -21.31
C LEU A 93 21.76 8.08 -21.24
N THR A 94 20.56 7.52 -21.16
CA THR A 94 20.35 6.06 -21.15
C THR A 94 20.70 5.42 -22.48
N SER A 95 20.21 5.98 -23.59
CA SER A 95 20.36 5.39 -24.92
C SER A 95 21.73 5.59 -25.57
N ARG A 96 22.37 6.75 -25.36
CA ARG A 96 23.63 7.13 -26.06
C ARG A 96 24.87 7.08 -25.18
N PHE A 97 24.71 7.20 -23.86
CA PHE A 97 25.83 7.28 -22.91
C PHE A 97 25.89 6.11 -21.93
N SER A 98 25.05 5.09 -22.11
CA SER A 98 25.01 3.87 -21.29
C SER A 98 24.85 4.15 -19.79
N VAL A 99 24.16 5.24 -19.44
CA VAL A 99 23.78 5.51 -18.06
C VAL A 99 22.60 4.60 -17.70
N PRO A 100 22.65 3.84 -16.60
CA PRO A 100 21.50 3.04 -16.15
C PRO A 100 20.27 3.94 -15.93
N ALA A 101 19.12 3.50 -16.45
CA ALA A 101 17.86 4.24 -16.30
C ALA A 101 17.51 4.44 -14.81
N ASP A 102 17.73 3.42 -13.99
CA ASP A 102 17.43 3.42 -12.56
C ASP A 102 18.21 4.51 -11.81
N LEU A 103 19.47 4.77 -12.19
CA LEU A 103 20.27 5.83 -11.57
C LEU A 103 19.75 7.23 -11.92
N VAL A 104 19.30 7.42 -13.16
CA VAL A 104 18.68 8.68 -13.57
C VAL A 104 17.34 8.87 -12.86
N GLU A 105 16.55 7.80 -12.77
CA GLU A 105 15.26 7.81 -12.08
C GLU A 105 15.41 8.11 -10.59
N ASN A 106 16.39 7.52 -9.91
CA ASN A 106 16.68 7.77 -8.49
C ASN A 106 17.03 9.24 -8.23
N VAL A 107 17.84 9.86 -9.10
CA VAL A 107 18.17 11.28 -8.96
C VAL A 107 16.95 12.17 -9.19
N VAL A 108 16.08 11.81 -10.14
CA VAL A 108 14.81 12.52 -10.37
C VAL A 108 13.85 12.36 -9.18
N ARG A 109 13.73 11.15 -8.63
CA ARG A 109 12.94 10.87 -7.42
C ARG A 109 13.39 11.74 -6.26
N GLN A 110 14.68 11.74 -5.94
CA GLN A 110 15.24 12.54 -4.85
C GLN A 110 14.97 14.04 -5.06
N GLN A 111 15.08 14.52 -6.31
CA GLN A 111 14.80 15.91 -6.63
C GLN A 111 13.32 16.27 -6.39
N ILE A 112 12.38 15.41 -6.78
CA ILE A 112 10.95 15.61 -6.56
C ILE A 112 10.65 15.62 -5.07
N GLU A 113 11.15 14.64 -4.32
CA GLU A 113 11.00 14.56 -2.86
C GLU A 113 11.51 15.84 -2.18
N ASN A 114 12.76 16.24 -2.43
CA ASN A 114 13.35 17.44 -1.85
C ASN A 114 12.53 18.70 -2.18
N THR A 115 12.00 18.79 -3.40
CA THR A 115 11.19 19.93 -3.82
C THR A 115 9.85 19.94 -3.11
N VAL A 116 9.18 18.79 -3.01
CA VAL A 116 7.90 18.66 -2.30
C VAL A 116 8.08 18.96 -0.82
N TYR A 117 9.13 18.43 -0.17
CA TYR A 117 9.42 18.71 1.24
C TYR A 117 9.73 20.19 1.50
N ALA A 118 10.40 20.87 0.56
CA ALA A 118 10.60 22.31 0.66
C ALA A 118 9.28 23.10 0.61
N LEU A 119 8.29 22.64 -0.18
CA LEU A 119 6.97 23.25 -0.26
C LEU A 119 6.14 23.08 1.04
N PHE A 120 6.40 22.05 1.85
CA PHE A 120 5.75 21.89 3.17
C PHE A 120 6.10 23.01 4.15
N ALA A 121 7.23 23.72 3.95
CA ALA A 121 7.58 24.88 4.75
C ALA A 121 6.67 26.11 4.46
N TRP A 122 5.88 26.10 3.39
CA TRP A 122 5.01 27.21 3.02
C TRP A 122 3.69 27.10 3.78
N THR A 123 3.61 27.78 4.93
CA THR A 123 2.41 27.79 5.79
C THR A 123 1.36 28.82 5.39
N GLU A 124 1.73 29.77 4.53
CA GLU A 124 0.88 30.87 4.08
C GLU A 124 1.00 31.01 2.56
N GLY A 125 -0.09 31.37 1.88
CA GLY A 125 -0.11 31.52 0.42
C GLY A 125 -1.41 31.04 -0.22
N SER A 126 -1.45 31.04 -1.55
CA SER A 126 -2.58 30.57 -2.35
C SER A 126 -2.21 29.34 -3.17
N PHE A 127 -3.17 28.48 -3.44
CA PHE A 127 -3.00 27.35 -4.35
C PHE A 127 -4.11 27.31 -5.41
N ASP A 128 -3.78 26.75 -6.56
CA ASP A 128 -4.70 26.47 -7.66
C ASP A 128 -4.38 25.09 -8.25
N PHE A 129 -5.38 24.21 -8.30
CA PHE A 129 -5.27 22.91 -8.93
C PHE A 129 -6.12 22.84 -10.19
N GLU A 130 -5.44 22.73 -11.33
CA GLU A 130 -6.06 22.56 -12.65
C GLU A 130 -6.08 21.09 -13.06
N LEU A 131 -7.29 20.53 -13.26
CA LEU A 131 -7.46 19.21 -13.83
C LEU A 131 -6.98 19.17 -15.29
N ARG A 132 -6.11 18.22 -15.62
CA ARG A 132 -5.60 18.00 -16.99
C ARG A 132 -5.58 16.51 -17.32
N ASP A 133 -6.26 16.12 -18.40
CA ASP A 133 -6.33 14.72 -18.82
C ASP A 133 -5.01 14.22 -19.42
N ASN A 134 -4.20 15.11 -20.00
CA ASN A 134 -2.89 14.81 -20.55
C ASN A 134 -1.83 15.76 -19.98
N VAL A 135 -1.16 15.31 -18.92
CA VAL A 135 -0.05 16.02 -18.24
C VAL A 135 1.32 15.75 -18.87
N ASP A 136 1.41 14.75 -19.77
CA ASP A 136 2.65 14.41 -20.48
C ASP A 136 2.91 15.36 -21.68
N ALA A 137 1.88 16.04 -22.16
CA ALA A 137 1.94 17.05 -23.22
C ALA A 137 2.04 18.46 -22.61
N VAL A 138 3.23 18.90 -22.22
CA VAL A 138 3.44 20.32 -21.88
C VAL A 138 3.60 21.11 -23.17
N GLU A 139 2.58 21.91 -23.51
CA GLU A 139 2.72 23.08 -24.39
C GLU A 139 3.64 24.10 -23.71
N GLY A 140 4.90 24.08 -24.11
CA GLY A 140 5.90 25.11 -23.82
C GLY A 140 6.95 25.09 -24.94
N PRO A 141 7.67 26.19 -25.20
CA PRO A 141 8.72 26.17 -26.20
C PRO A 141 9.71 25.03 -25.89
N PRO A 142 10.28 24.33 -26.89
CA PRO A 142 11.17 23.15 -26.74
C PRO A 142 12.50 23.39 -25.99
N GLN A 143 12.58 24.49 -25.23
CA GLN A 143 13.80 25.03 -24.64
C GLN A 143 13.79 25.03 -23.12
N ASP A 144 12.70 24.63 -22.45
CA ASP A 144 12.74 24.42 -21.00
C ASP A 144 13.35 23.05 -20.67
N LEU A 145 14.61 23.10 -20.24
CA LEU A 145 15.55 21.97 -20.02
C LEU A 145 15.26 21.15 -18.75
N SER A 146 14.02 21.15 -18.25
CA SER A 146 13.59 20.56 -16.97
C SER A 146 12.51 19.46 -17.11
N GLN A 147 12.41 18.86 -18.29
CA GLN A 147 11.38 17.87 -18.62
C GLN A 147 11.77 16.43 -18.23
N CYS A 148 11.93 16.17 -16.94
CA CYS A 148 11.96 14.80 -16.43
C CYS A 148 10.73 14.53 -15.57
N PHE A 149 10.08 13.43 -15.88
CA PHE A 149 8.92 12.90 -15.18
C PHE A 149 9.27 11.50 -14.71
N LEU A 150 8.76 11.11 -13.54
CA LEU A 150 8.78 9.70 -13.16
C LEU A 150 7.73 8.92 -13.95
N GLU A 151 8.08 7.75 -14.46
CA GLU A 151 7.14 6.88 -15.18
C GLU A 151 6.12 6.24 -14.24
N GLN A 152 6.54 5.85 -13.04
CA GLN A 152 5.64 5.26 -12.04
C GLN A 152 5.01 6.33 -11.12
N GLY A 153 5.67 7.48 -10.98
CA GLY A 153 5.25 8.54 -10.06
C GLY A 153 5.48 8.18 -8.59
N LEU A 154 5.43 9.17 -7.70
CA LEU A 154 5.55 8.99 -6.26
C LEU A 154 4.18 9.05 -5.59
N ASN A 155 4.00 8.22 -4.58
CA ASN A 155 2.77 8.19 -3.79
C ASN A 155 2.62 9.50 -2.99
N PRO A 156 1.59 10.33 -3.25
CA PRO A 156 1.42 11.59 -2.54
C PRO A 156 1.13 11.41 -1.04
N GLN A 157 0.59 10.26 -0.61
CA GLN A 157 0.34 9.98 0.80
C GLN A 157 1.64 9.78 1.57
N PHE A 158 2.60 9.07 0.97
CA PHE A 158 3.95 8.93 1.52
C PHE A 158 4.65 10.29 1.60
N LEU A 159 4.61 11.07 0.52
CA LEU A 159 5.16 12.43 0.50
C LEU A 159 4.52 13.34 1.55
N ALA A 160 3.22 13.19 1.80
CA ALA A 160 2.52 13.97 2.82
C ALA A 160 2.92 13.58 4.24
N MET A 161 3.05 12.28 4.51
CA MET A 161 3.48 11.76 5.81
C MET A 161 4.92 12.19 6.10
N GLU A 162 5.83 11.93 5.17
CA GLU A 162 7.25 12.19 5.33
C GLU A 162 7.55 13.70 5.35
N GLY A 163 6.89 14.48 4.50
CA GLY A 163 7.00 15.94 4.52
C GLY A 163 6.51 16.56 5.83
N SER A 164 5.42 16.03 6.40
CA SER A 164 4.91 16.48 7.70
C SER A 164 5.85 16.10 8.85
N ARG A 165 6.38 14.87 8.84
CA ARG A 165 7.37 14.40 9.83
C ARG A 165 8.62 15.26 9.83
N ILE A 166 9.22 15.49 8.65
CA ILE A 166 10.43 16.30 8.50
C ILE A 166 10.20 17.74 9.00
N LEU A 167 9.06 18.34 8.67
CA LEU A 167 8.72 19.68 9.14
C LEU A 167 8.58 19.72 10.66
N ASP A 168 7.88 18.75 11.25
CA ASP A 168 7.65 18.67 12.68
C ASP A 168 8.97 18.47 13.45
N GLU A 169 9.84 17.60 12.97
CA GLU A 169 11.18 17.40 13.55
C GLU A 169 12.04 18.65 13.51
N ARG A 170 12.00 19.43 12.42
CA ARG A 170 12.74 20.71 12.31
C ARG A 170 12.19 21.78 13.23
N ARG A 171 10.87 21.81 13.46
CA ARG A 171 10.24 22.68 14.47
C ARG A 171 10.71 22.31 15.87
N HIS A 172 10.72 21.01 16.20
CA HIS A 172 11.18 20.51 17.49
C HIS A 172 12.69 20.73 17.73
N ARG A 173 13.50 20.77 16.66
CA ARG A 173 14.94 21.08 16.73
C ARG A 173 15.26 22.57 16.83
N GLY A 174 14.24 23.45 16.72
CA GLY A 174 14.42 24.90 16.77
C GLY A 174 15.08 25.50 15.51
N GLU A 175 15.11 24.75 14.41
CA GLU A 175 15.68 25.17 13.12
C GLU A 175 14.70 26.05 12.32
N ILE A 176 13.44 26.12 12.75
CA ILE A 176 12.39 26.96 12.18
C ILE A 176 11.89 27.89 13.29
N PRO A 177 12.08 29.22 13.20
CA PRO A 177 11.59 30.14 14.23
C PRO A 177 10.05 30.11 14.28
N GLU A 178 9.46 30.12 15.48
CA GLU A 178 8.04 30.46 15.63
C GLU A 178 7.77 31.85 15.02
N ALA A 179 6.61 31.96 14.37
CA ALA A 179 6.23 33.09 13.53
C ALA A 179 6.61 34.45 14.13
N GLY A 180 7.49 35.15 13.41
CA GLY A 180 7.79 36.56 13.62
C GLY A 180 9.24 36.84 13.98
N HIS A 181 10.17 36.68 13.03
CA HIS A 181 11.29 37.61 12.84
C HIS A 181 11.96 37.37 11.48
N ASP A 182 12.25 38.45 10.77
CA ASP A 182 13.00 38.49 9.52
C ASP A 182 14.36 37.79 9.69
N THR A 183 14.52 36.62 9.09
CA THR A 183 15.82 36.03 8.79
C THR A 183 15.87 35.69 7.31
N ASP A 184 16.91 36.18 6.64
CA ASP A 184 17.15 36.00 5.21
C ASP A 184 17.04 34.52 4.81
N GLU A 185 16.00 34.19 4.04
CA GLU A 185 15.68 32.84 3.55
C GLU A 185 16.77 32.23 2.65
N ALA A 186 17.81 32.99 2.29
CA ALA A 186 19.03 32.44 1.70
C ALA A 186 19.75 31.47 2.67
N SER A 187 19.57 31.61 3.99
CA SER A 187 20.11 30.68 4.97
C SER A 187 19.26 29.41 5.17
N PHE A 188 18.01 29.37 4.65
CA PHE A 188 17.14 28.18 4.75
C PHE A 188 17.57 27.06 3.80
N LEU A 189 18.27 27.40 2.71
CA LEU A 189 18.80 26.43 1.74
C LEU A 189 20.28 26.12 1.95
N ASP A 190 21.05 27.01 2.61
CA ASP A 190 22.44 26.73 3.00
C ASP A 190 22.50 25.72 4.18
N THR A 191 21.44 25.61 4.99
CA THR A 191 21.26 24.51 5.97
C THR A 191 20.56 23.27 5.42
N CYS A 192 20.02 23.33 4.20
CA CYS A 192 19.64 22.13 3.45
C CYS A 192 20.85 21.44 2.78
N ASP A 193 22.07 21.92 3.05
CA ASP A 193 23.33 21.20 2.86
C ASP A 193 23.61 20.25 4.05
N LEU A 194 22.56 19.62 4.59
CA LEU A 194 22.70 18.29 5.20
C LEU A 194 22.95 17.29 4.07
N ALA A 195 24.16 17.40 3.51
CA ALA A 195 24.99 16.23 3.40
C ALA A 195 24.77 15.41 4.68
N PHE A 196 24.29 14.18 4.51
CA PHE A 196 24.63 13.13 5.45
C PHE A 196 26.11 13.35 5.83
N ASP A 197 26.41 13.52 7.11
CA ASP A 197 27.77 13.54 7.61
C ASP A 197 28.43 12.23 7.17
N LEU A 198 29.08 12.29 6.00
CA LEU A 198 30.11 11.39 5.56
C LEU A 198 31.24 11.59 6.57
N ILE A 199 31.36 10.61 7.48
CA ILE A 199 32.59 10.43 8.24
C ILE A 199 33.73 10.36 7.20
N PRO A 200 34.78 11.19 7.31
CA PRO A 200 35.87 11.18 6.35
C PRO A 200 36.72 9.92 6.62
N ASP A 201 36.66 8.93 5.73
CA ASP A 201 37.68 7.89 5.71
C ASP A 201 38.77 8.25 4.69
N GLU A 202 39.91 8.67 5.22
CA GLU A 202 41.11 8.98 4.45
C GLU A 202 41.79 7.69 3.95
N ASN A 203 41.80 7.52 2.62
CA ASN A 203 42.80 6.81 1.78
C ASN A 203 42.92 5.26 1.86
N PRO A 204 43.46 4.57 0.82
CA PRO A 204 43.68 4.91 -0.60
C PRO A 204 43.01 3.82 -1.53
N PRO A 205 43.28 3.70 -2.86
CA PRO A 205 42.48 2.84 -3.72
C PRO A 205 42.83 1.38 -3.45
N VAL A 206 41.95 0.66 -2.76
CA VAL A 206 42.15 -0.75 -2.48
C VAL A 206 41.17 -1.55 -3.35
N SER A 207 41.79 -2.28 -4.28
CA SER A 207 41.29 -3.45 -4.97
C SER A 207 40.21 -4.22 -4.21
N VAL A 208 39.09 -4.50 -4.88
CA VAL A 208 38.00 -5.37 -4.43
C VAL A 208 38.54 -6.62 -3.73
N PRO A 209 38.37 -6.79 -2.40
CA PRO A 209 38.66 -8.04 -1.72
C PRO A 209 37.37 -8.70 -1.20
N LEU A 210 37.13 -9.91 -1.68
CA LEU A 210 36.38 -11.04 -1.09
C LEU A 210 35.41 -10.76 0.09
N GLU A 211 34.11 -10.91 -0.21
CA GLU A 211 33.03 -11.50 0.60
C GLU A 211 33.02 -11.25 2.12
N ASP A 212 32.58 -10.07 2.56
CA ASP A 212 31.89 -9.98 3.85
C ASP A 212 30.42 -10.38 3.64
N ARG A 213 30.03 -11.55 4.16
CA ARG A 213 28.64 -12.02 4.13
C ARG A 213 27.87 -11.27 5.22
N ILE A 214 27.12 -10.25 4.81
CA ILE A 214 26.33 -9.40 5.72
C ILE A 214 24.95 -10.03 5.92
N VAL A 215 24.50 -10.12 7.18
CA VAL A 215 23.14 -10.56 7.53
C VAL A 215 22.43 -9.44 8.29
N VAL A 216 21.21 -9.14 7.88
CA VAL A 216 20.30 -8.24 8.60
C VAL A 216 19.26 -9.10 9.31
N LEU A 217 19.19 -9.04 10.64
CA LEU A 217 18.27 -9.82 11.46
C LEU A 217 17.17 -8.93 12.04
N VAL A 218 15.90 -9.34 11.92
CA VAL A 218 14.76 -8.59 12.44
C VAL A 218 13.91 -9.48 13.33
N ASP A 219 13.83 -9.11 14.60
CA ASP A 219 13.09 -9.85 15.63
C ASP A 219 12.73 -8.90 16.77
N ASP A 220 11.45 -8.81 17.13
CA ASP A 220 10.97 -7.93 18.21
C ASP A 220 11.34 -8.48 19.60
N ASP A 221 11.70 -9.76 19.69
CA ASP A 221 12.13 -10.43 20.90
C ASP A 221 13.64 -10.27 21.15
N GLU A 222 14.00 -9.43 22.13
CA GLU A 222 15.38 -9.15 22.52
C GLU A 222 16.20 -10.42 22.84
N LEU A 223 15.62 -11.38 23.55
CA LEU A 223 16.34 -12.59 23.97
C LEU A 223 16.66 -13.48 22.76
N VAL A 224 15.71 -13.62 21.83
CA VAL A 224 15.90 -14.44 20.64
C VAL A 224 16.87 -13.76 19.68
N ARG A 225 16.72 -12.44 19.50
CA ARG A 225 17.58 -11.62 18.64
C ARG A 225 19.05 -11.71 19.06
N GLU A 226 19.37 -11.56 20.35
CA GLU A 226 20.76 -11.64 20.85
C GLU A 226 21.40 -13.02 20.61
N GLN A 227 20.64 -14.10 20.80
CA GLN A 227 21.11 -15.48 20.62
C GLN A 227 21.35 -15.81 19.15
N LEU A 228 20.43 -15.39 18.28
CA LEU A 228 20.58 -15.52 16.83
C LEU A 228 21.76 -14.68 16.30
N ALA A 229 21.90 -13.44 16.78
CA ALA A 229 23.02 -12.57 16.40
C ALA A 229 24.37 -13.16 16.82
N THR A 230 24.46 -13.72 18.03
CA THR A 230 25.67 -14.41 18.52
C THR A 230 26.00 -15.64 17.67
N LEU A 231 24.99 -16.43 17.32
CA LEU A 231 25.14 -17.62 16.48
C LEU A 231 25.63 -17.25 15.07
N LEU A 232 25.01 -16.26 14.43
CA LEU A 232 25.35 -15.80 13.09
C LEU A 232 26.75 -15.17 13.04
N SER A 233 27.10 -14.37 14.04
CA SER A 233 28.45 -13.82 14.19
C SER A 233 29.49 -14.93 14.37
N GLY A 234 29.16 -15.97 15.15
CA GLY A 234 29.99 -17.17 15.30
C GLY A 234 30.12 -18.01 14.02
N CYS A 235 29.27 -17.78 13.01
CA CYS A 235 29.37 -18.38 11.69
C CYS A 235 30.16 -17.53 10.67
N GLY A 236 30.71 -16.39 11.11
CA GLY A 236 31.50 -15.49 10.26
C GLY A 236 30.68 -14.50 9.44
N PHE A 237 29.40 -14.27 9.79
CA PHE A 237 28.59 -13.21 9.20
C PHE A 237 28.76 -11.90 9.97
N THR A 238 28.74 -10.78 9.26
CA THR A 238 28.59 -9.46 9.87
C THR A 238 27.11 -9.21 10.10
N VAL A 239 26.67 -9.22 11.37
CA VAL A 239 25.25 -9.16 11.74
C VAL A 239 24.84 -7.73 12.08
N HIS A 240 23.73 -7.28 11.50
CA HIS A 240 23.02 -6.07 11.89
C HIS A 240 21.62 -6.45 12.37
N ASP A 241 21.34 -6.35 13.67
CA ASP A 241 20.05 -6.75 14.24
C ASP A 241 19.17 -5.56 14.62
N PHE A 242 17.87 -5.69 14.40
CA PHE A 242 16.87 -4.66 14.63
C PHE A 242 15.60 -5.24 15.27
N ALA A 243 14.95 -4.45 16.10
CA ALA A 243 13.67 -4.81 16.73
C ALA A 243 12.44 -4.36 15.92
N LYS A 244 12.65 -3.49 14.93
CA LYS A 244 11.58 -2.75 14.25
C LYS A 244 11.79 -2.71 12.74
N THR A 245 10.68 -2.65 12.00
CA THR A 245 10.65 -2.64 10.53
C THR A 245 11.35 -1.39 9.97
N GLU A 246 11.11 -0.23 10.57
CA GLU A 246 11.58 1.07 10.07
C GLU A 246 13.10 1.15 10.09
N ASP A 247 13.71 0.80 11.23
CA ASP A 247 15.16 0.80 11.42
C ASP A 247 15.84 -0.20 10.47
N THR A 248 15.19 -1.34 10.24
CA THR A 248 15.67 -2.37 9.32
C THR A 248 15.72 -1.84 7.88
N LEU A 249 14.64 -1.24 7.39
CA LEU A 249 14.56 -0.74 6.01
C LEU A 249 15.61 0.32 5.74
N ILE A 250 15.85 1.23 6.70
CA ILE A 250 16.90 2.23 6.61
C ILE A 250 18.27 1.57 6.44
N LYS A 251 18.57 0.52 7.22
CA LYS A 251 19.85 -0.17 7.12
C LYS A 251 20.00 -0.96 5.83
N ILE A 252 18.94 -1.63 5.37
CA ILE A 252 18.93 -2.37 4.11
C ILE A 252 19.17 -1.42 2.94
N ASP A 253 18.48 -0.28 2.89
CA ASP A 253 18.66 0.74 1.86
C ASP A 253 20.10 1.26 1.84
N PHE A 254 20.68 1.56 3.00
CA PHE A 254 22.09 1.98 3.11
C PHE A 254 23.05 0.92 2.55
N LEU A 255 22.91 -0.33 3.00
CA LEU A 255 23.78 -1.43 2.56
C LEU A 255 23.62 -1.73 1.05
N TYR A 256 22.39 -1.65 0.55
CA TYR A 256 22.07 -1.89 -0.86
C TYR A 256 22.69 -0.82 -1.76
N ARG A 257 22.66 0.46 -1.32
CA ARG A 257 23.29 1.61 -2.01
C ARG A 257 24.81 1.51 -2.07
N ASP A 258 25.43 0.97 -1.03
CA ASP A 258 26.88 0.73 -0.97
C ASP A 258 27.33 -0.49 -1.80
N GLY A 259 26.40 -1.15 -2.50
CA GLY A 259 26.69 -2.28 -3.39
C GLY A 259 26.71 -3.63 -2.68
N PHE A 260 26.38 -3.69 -1.39
CA PHE A 260 26.23 -4.96 -0.68
C PHE A 260 24.87 -5.61 -1.02
N ARG A 261 24.81 -6.93 -0.85
CA ARG A 261 23.59 -7.72 -0.97
C ARG A 261 23.43 -8.55 0.31
N PRO A 262 22.96 -7.92 1.41
CA PRO A 262 22.81 -8.64 2.66
C PRO A 262 21.70 -9.69 2.57
N THR A 263 21.87 -10.81 3.25
CA THR A 263 20.78 -11.75 3.49
C THR A 263 19.93 -11.21 4.65
N VAL A 264 18.61 -11.15 4.48
CA VAL A 264 17.70 -10.62 5.50
C VAL A 264 16.98 -11.78 6.18
N LEU A 265 17.11 -11.89 7.50
CA LEU A 265 16.32 -12.79 8.34
C LEU A 265 15.19 -12.02 8.99
N VAL A 266 13.95 -12.42 8.73
CA VAL A 266 12.75 -11.70 9.18
C VAL A 266 11.85 -12.59 10.02
N ASP A 267 11.56 -12.18 11.26
CA ASP A 267 10.43 -12.74 12.01
C ASP A 267 9.10 -12.25 11.45
N LEU A 268 8.15 -13.16 11.22
CA LEU A 268 6.81 -12.82 10.75
C LEU A 268 5.97 -12.10 11.80
N ILE A 269 6.15 -12.45 13.08
CA ILE A 269 5.34 -11.93 14.17
C ILE A 269 6.09 -10.80 14.85
N MET A 270 5.75 -9.58 14.46
CA MET A 270 6.30 -8.35 15.03
C MET A 270 5.29 -7.21 14.82
N PRO A 271 5.29 -6.14 15.64
CA PRO A 271 4.39 -5.01 15.46
C PRO A 271 4.52 -4.38 14.05
N ARG A 272 3.39 -4.02 13.44
CA ARG A 272 3.37 -3.25 12.18
C ARG A 272 3.83 -1.82 12.38
N MET A 273 4.28 -1.16 11.29
CA MET A 273 4.78 0.22 11.35
C MET A 273 3.72 1.23 11.81
N ASP A 274 2.46 0.97 11.45
CA ASP A 274 1.30 1.76 11.84
C ASP A 274 0.72 1.39 13.22
N GLY A 275 1.29 0.36 13.89
CA GLY A 275 0.80 -0.19 15.15
C GLY A 275 -0.53 -0.94 15.05
N SER A 276 -1.06 -1.19 13.84
CA SER A 276 -2.41 -1.76 13.63
C SER A 276 -2.47 -3.29 13.74
N GLY A 277 -1.34 -3.97 13.94
CA GLY A 277 -1.28 -5.43 14.03
C GLY A 277 0.09 -6.00 14.36
N ILE A 278 0.18 -7.34 14.34
CA ILE A 278 1.36 -8.12 14.77
C ILE A 278 2.09 -8.83 13.62
N LEU A 279 1.83 -8.44 12.36
CA LEU A 279 2.43 -9.04 11.16
C LEU A 279 3.34 -8.04 10.43
N GLY A 280 4.12 -7.26 11.17
CA GLY A 280 5.09 -6.31 10.62
C GLY A 280 6.18 -6.98 9.79
N GLY A 281 6.46 -8.27 10.03
CA GLY A 281 7.42 -9.03 9.24
C GLY A 281 6.94 -9.30 7.82
N LEU A 282 5.64 -9.54 7.63
CA LEU A 282 5.06 -9.68 6.29
C LEU A 282 5.08 -8.36 5.53
N GLU A 283 4.77 -7.26 6.22
CA GLU A 283 4.88 -5.90 5.67
C GLU A 283 6.33 -5.58 5.25
N LEU A 284 7.31 -5.95 6.07
CA LEU A 284 8.73 -5.82 5.75
C LEU A 284 9.11 -6.66 4.52
N ILE A 285 8.63 -7.91 4.42
CA ILE A 285 8.90 -8.78 3.27
C ILE A 285 8.31 -8.18 1.99
N ASP A 286 7.08 -7.65 2.04
CA ASP A 286 6.44 -7.00 0.89
C ASP A 286 7.25 -5.77 0.44
N LEU A 287 7.71 -4.94 1.39
CA LEU A 287 8.54 -3.78 1.09
C LEU A 287 9.92 -4.16 0.55
N ILE A 288 10.54 -5.22 1.05
CA ILE A 288 11.83 -5.71 0.52
C ILE A 288 11.63 -6.29 -0.88
N HIS A 289 10.55 -7.04 -1.11
CA HIS A 289 10.24 -7.60 -2.42
C HIS A 289 10.01 -6.53 -3.48
N ASP A 290 9.25 -5.49 -3.14
CA ASP A 290 8.88 -4.43 -4.06
C ASP A 290 10.05 -3.47 -4.36
N ASN A 291 10.94 -3.23 -3.38
CA ASN A 291 12.02 -2.24 -3.51
C ASN A 291 13.42 -2.84 -3.71
N PHE A 292 13.64 -4.10 -3.31
CA PHE A 292 14.95 -4.77 -3.32
C PHE A 292 14.84 -6.25 -3.77
N PRO A 293 14.37 -6.53 -5.00
CA PRO A 293 14.05 -7.89 -5.45
C PRO A 293 15.25 -8.84 -5.51
N ASP A 294 16.48 -8.30 -5.57
CA ASP A 294 17.72 -9.08 -5.62
C ASP A 294 18.22 -9.55 -4.24
N LEU A 295 17.55 -9.14 -3.16
CA LEU A 295 17.94 -9.53 -1.80
C LEU A 295 17.35 -10.88 -1.41
N THR A 296 18.19 -11.70 -0.79
CA THR A 296 17.77 -12.98 -0.22
C THR A 296 17.07 -12.73 1.11
N VAL A 297 15.81 -13.16 1.20
CA VAL A 297 15.02 -13.08 2.44
C VAL A 297 14.76 -14.48 2.97
N ILE A 298 15.12 -14.71 4.23
CA ILE A 298 14.85 -15.93 4.99
C ILE A 298 13.84 -15.58 6.08
N VAL A 299 12.77 -16.35 6.16
CA VAL A 299 11.66 -16.07 7.07
C VAL A 299 11.74 -16.98 8.29
N LEU A 300 11.70 -16.39 9.48
CA LEU A 300 11.59 -17.09 10.76
C LEU A 300 10.11 -17.13 11.16
N ALA A 301 9.54 -18.33 11.32
CA ALA A 301 8.13 -18.52 11.63
C ALA A 301 7.94 -19.36 12.90
N ASP A 302 6.95 -19.03 13.74
CA ASP A 302 6.50 -19.90 14.84
C ASP A 302 5.57 -21.00 14.32
N HIS A 303 5.44 -22.10 15.07
CA HIS A 303 4.65 -23.30 14.73
C HIS A 303 3.12 -23.10 14.58
N HIS A 304 2.61 -21.86 14.50
CA HIS A 304 1.19 -21.57 14.68
C HIS A 304 0.51 -20.65 13.62
N THR A 305 1.07 -20.40 12.42
CA THR A 305 0.44 -19.42 11.50
C THR A 305 0.39 -19.81 10.00
N ASN A 306 -0.63 -20.57 9.59
CA ASN A 306 -0.80 -21.05 8.21
C ASN A 306 -0.95 -19.97 7.10
N ASN A 307 -1.48 -18.76 7.37
CA ASN A 307 -1.79 -17.80 6.28
C ASN A 307 -0.60 -16.92 5.84
N ALA A 308 0.26 -16.51 6.78
CA ALA A 308 1.46 -15.74 6.45
C ALA A 308 2.52 -16.66 5.82
N GLU A 309 2.66 -17.87 6.37
CA GLU A 309 3.52 -18.92 5.80
C GLU A 309 3.10 -19.33 4.38
N GLN A 310 1.80 -19.39 4.09
CA GLN A 310 1.31 -19.71 2.74
C GLN A 310 1.63 -18.59 1.73
N LYS A 311 1.47 -17.32 2.09
CA LYS A 311 1.86 -16.18 1.23
C LYS A 311 3.37 -16.14 0.97
N VAL A 312 4.17 -16.47 1.98
CA VAL A 312 5.63 -16.54 1.87
C VAL A 312 6.05 -17.75 1.01
N ARG A 313 5.36 -18.89 1.14
CA ARG A 313 5.55 -20.08 0.29
C ARG A 313 5.15 -19.87 -1.16
N GLU A 314 4.06 -19.16 -1.43
CA GLU A 314 3.61 -18.78 -2.78
C GLU A 314 4.63 -17.83 -3.46
N LYS A 315 5.38 -17.06 -2.67
CA LYS A 315 6.48 -16.19 -3.14
C LYS A 315 7.85 -16.90 -3.23
N GLY A 316 7.96 -18.15 -2.76
CA GLY A 316 9.17 -18.97 -2.90
C GLY A 316 10.30 -18.67 -1.92
N TYR A 317 10.05 -17.95 -0.82
CA TYR A 317 11.08 -17.64 0.19
C TYR A 317 11.32 -18.84 1.13
N PRO A 318 12.59 -19.14 1.47
CA PRO A 318 12.93 -20.18 2.44
C PRO A 318 12.41 -19.82 3.85
N PHE A 319 11.81 -20.80 4.51
CA PHE A 319 11.24 -20.65 5.86
C PHE A 319 12.01 -21.53 6.86
N LEU A 320 12.25 -20.98 8.04
CA LEU A 320 12.84 -21.69 9.18
C LEU A 320 11.94 -21.52 10.40
N ILE A 321 11.76 -22.60 11.14
CA ILE A 321 10.98 -22.57 12.38
C ILE A 321 11.82 -21.92 13.47
N LYS A 322 11.29 -20.83 14.06
CA LYS A 322 11.94 -20.08 15.13
C LYS A 322 12.00 -20.94 16.40
N PRO A 323 13.16 -21.06 17.07
CA PRO A 323 13.25 -21.79 18.32
C PRO A 323 12.49 -21.03 19.42
N ARG A 324 11.68 -21.74 20.21
CA ARG A 324 10.93 -21.10 21.32
C ARG A 324 11.90 -20.63 22.40
N ARG A 325 11.50 -19.62 23.19
CA ARG A 325 12.30 -19.14 24.34
C ARG A 325 12.78 -20.26 25.28
N SER A 326 11.97 -21.31 25.47
CA SER A 326 12.32 -22.49 26.27
C SER A 326 13.34 -23.42 25.60
N GLU A 327 13.37 -23.46 24.28
CA GLU A 327 14.24 -24.32 23.46
C GLU A 327 15.59 -23.67 23.17
N ILE A 328 15.65 -22.33 23.20
CA ILE A 328 16.90 -21.56 23.14
C ILE A 328 17.79 -21.84 24.36
N LEU A 329 17.17 -22.15 25.51
CA LEU A 329 17.87 -22.51 26.74
C LEU A 329 18.33 -23.97 26.77
N ASP A 330 17.89 -24.79 25.81
CA ASP A 330 18.27 -26.20 25.68
C ASP A 330 19.37 -26.38 24.62
N GLU A 331 20.58 -26.74 25.06
CA GLU A 331 21.77 -26.80 24.18
C GLU A 331 21.62 -27.80 23.02
N ASP A 332 20.88 -28.89 23.19
CA ASP A 332 20.71 -29.91 22.15
C ASP A 332 19.70 -29.48 21.09
N THR A 333 18.56 -28.90 21.49
CA THR A 333 17.54 -28.39 20.57
C THR A 333 18.03 -27.17 19.79
N PHE A 334 18.71 -26.24 20.46
CA PHE A 334 19.29 -25.06 19.81
C PHE A 334 20.40 -25.43 18.81
N ARG A 335 21.18 -26.48 19.09
CA ARG A 335 22.21 -27.01 18.16
C ARG A 335 21.62 -27.60 16.89
N ALA A 336 20.45 -28.25 16.97
CA ALA A 336 19.75 -28.76 15.80
C ALA A 336 19.25 -27.61 14.89
N PHE A 337 18.61 -26.61 15.48
CA PHE A 337 18.21 -25.39 14.77
C PHE A 337 19.42 -24.68 14.13
N SER A 338 20.52 -24.54 14.87
CA SER A 338 21.77 -23.95 14.39
C SER A 338 22.30 -24.62 13.13
N LYS A 339 22.17 -25.95 13.04
CA LYS A 339 22.64 -26.71 11.89
C LYS A 339 21.77 -26.45 10.66
N ASN A 340 20.45 -26.37 10.83
CA ASN A 340 19.49 -26.11 9.76
C ASN A 340 19.61 -24.68 9.21
N LEU A 341 19.78 -23.70 10.11
CA LEU A 341 20.01 -22.31 9.72
C LEU A 341 21.31 -22.15 8.92
N LYS A 342 22.38 -22.85 9.29
CA LYS A 342 23.64 -22.85 8.53
C LYS A 342 23.48 -23.47 7.14
N SER A 343 22.76 -24.58 7.01
CA SER A 343 22.56 -25.20 5.69
C SER A 343 21.75 -24.30 4.74
N GLU A 344 20.71 -23.63 5.22
CA GLU A 344 19.94 -22.69 4.39
C GLU A 344 20.78 -21.48 3.96
N LEU A 345 21.64 -20.97 4.85
CA LEU A 345 22.58 -19.90 4.52
C LEU A 345 23.71 -20.33 3.57
N GLU A 346 23.98 -21.64 3.42
CA GLU A 346 25.01 -22.18 2.51
C GLU A 346 24.47 -22.58 1.12
N VAL A 347 23.19 -22.99 1.02
CA VAL A 347 22.56 -23.44 -0.25
C VAL A 347 22.31 -22.27 -1.22
N PHE A 348 22.05 -21.07 -0.72
CA PHE A 348 21.77 -19.88 -1.54
C PHE A 348 23.03 -19.06 -1.86
N ASN A 349 24.06 -19.71 -2.39
CA ASN A 349 25.19 -19.04 -3.01
C ASN A 349 24.89 -18.84 -4.51
N PRO A 350 24.79 -17.61 -5.04
CA PRO A 350 24.31 -17.33 -6.40
C PRO A 350 25.14 -17.93 -7.55
N GLU A 351 26.28 -18.57 -7.26
CA GLU A 351 27.14 -19.18 -8.28
C GLU A 351 26.74 -20.62 -8.71
N LYS A 352 25.70 -21.23 -8.14
CA LYS A 352 25.43 -22.69 -8.34
C LYS A 352 24.05 -23.10 -8.88
N GLN A 353 23.35 -22.24 -9.62
CA GLN A 353 22.10 -22.66 -10.30
C GLN A 353 22.28 -22.95 -11.79
N VAL A 354 22.94 -24.07 -12.08
CA VAL A 354 22.68 -24.89 -13.28
C VAL A 354 22.69 -26.35 -12.81
N GLU A 355 21.60 -27.07 -13.07
CA GLU A 355 21.31 -28.48 -12.72
C GLU A 355 20.74 -28.74 -11.30
N ALA A 356 19.43 -28.90 -11.19
CA ALA A 356 18.80 -30.23 -11.19
C ALA A 356 17.28 -30.14 -10.90
N ALA A 357 16.53 -30.88 -11.69
CA ALA A 357 15.10 -31.12 -11.54
C ALA A 357 14.82 -32.26 -10.54
N ASN A 358 13.58 -32.27 -10.05
CA ASN A 358 12.86 -33.38 -9.43
C ASN A 358 13.41 -33.91 -8.11
N GLU A 359 12.71 -33.60 -7.01
CA GLU A 359 12.33 -34.62 -6.03
C GLU A 359 11.09 -34.15 -5.24
N THR A 360 9.97 -34.81 -5.52
CA THR A 360 8.73 -34.71 -4.75
C THR A 360 8.92 -35.39 -3.40
N ILE A 361 8.93 -34.62 -2.31
CA ILE A 361 8.87 -35.16 -0.95
C ILE A 361 7.40 -35.15 -0.50
N ASN A 362 6.87 -36.34 -0.26
CA ASN A 362 5.48 -36.58 0.13
C ASN A 362 5.35 -36.43 1.66
N LEU A 363 5.10 -35.20 2.11
CA LEU A 363 5.03 -34.82 3.53
C LEU A 363 3.93 -35.54 4.35
N GLY A 364 3.04 -36.30 3.69
CA GLY A 364 1.98 -37.07 4.35
C GLY A 364 2.49 -38.27 5.16
N ASP A 365 3.59 -38.90 4.73
CA ASP A 365 4.11 -40.13 5.35
C ASP A 365 4.96 -39.87 6.61
N GLU A 366 5.41 -38.63 6.82
CA GLU A 366 6.28 -38.24 7.95
C GLU A 366 5.45 -37.76 9.15
N LEU A 367 4.29 -37.12 8.92
CA LEU A 367 3.36 -36.68 9.97
C LEU A 367 2.53 -37.84 10.57
N LEU A 368 2.34 -38.94 9.83
CA LEU A 368 1.66 -40.15 10.32
C LEU A 368 2.50 -41.00 11.28
N ARG A 369 3.80 -40.72 11.42
CA ARG A 369 4.72 -41.46 12.31
C ARG A 369 4.87 -40.85 13.71
N GLU A 370 4.45 -39.61 13.95
CA GLU A 370 4.65 -38.92 15.23
C GLU A 370 3.40 -38.80 16.12
N PHE A 371 2.20 -39.04 15.61
CA PHE A 371 0.98 -39.00 16.43
C PHE A 371 0.21 -40.32 16.40
N GLY A 372 0.39 -41.09 17.48
CA GLY A 372 -0.46 -42.23 17.79
C GLY A 372 -1.91 -41.80 18.01
N GLU A 373 -2.80 -42.53 17.33
CA GLU A 373 -4.23 -42.76 17.56
C GLU A 373 -4.93 -41.90 18.63
N GLU A 374 -5.79 -40.98 18.18
CA GLU A 374 -7.23 -40.86 18.52
C GLU A 374 -7.68 -39.41 18.31
N PHE A 375 -8.14 -39.07 17.11
CA PHE A 375 -9.21 -38.09 16.82
C PHE A 375 -9.34 -38.01 15.29
N MET A 376 -10.44 -38.51 14.73
CA MET A 376 -10.83 -38.19 13.35
C MET A 376 -11.86 -37.06 13.37
N PRO A 377 -11.55 -35.89 12.79
CA PRO A 377 -12.52 -35.12 12.06
C PRO A 377 -12.40 -35.45 10.57
N ILE A 378 -13.57 -35.60 9.98
CA ILE A 378 -13.87 -35.84 8.57
C ILE A 378 -12.94 -35.02 7.67
N SER A 379 -12.24 -35.71 6.76
CA SER A 379 -11.52 -35.11 5.65
C SER A 379 -12.50 -34.36 4.74
N VAL A 380 -12.55 -33.04 4.89
CA VAL A 380 -13.02 -32.16 3.82
C VAL A 380 -11.83 -31.95 2.91
N SER A 381 -11.94 -32.56 1.73
CA SER A 381 -10.98 -32.50 0.62
C SER A 381 -10.42 -31.09 0.40
N ASP A 382 -9.11 -31.05 0.17
CA ASP A 382 -8.32 -29.94 -0.32
C ASP A 382 -8.97 -29.25 -1.54
N ALA A 383 -9.59 -28.09 -1.31
CA ALA A 383 -9.93 -27.10 -2.34
C ALA A 383 -10.36 -25.76 -1.70
N HIS A 384 -9.49 -25.09 -0.95
CA HIS A 384 -9.82 -23.74 -0.43
C HIS A 384 -9.21 -22.68 -1.34
N GLY A 385 -10.02 -22.13 -2.25
CA GLY A 385 -9.65 -21.04 -3.14
C GLY A 385 -9.46 -19.68 -2.43
N PRO A 386 -8.98 -18.66 -3.16
CA PRO A 386 -8.64 -17.31 -2.65
C PRO A 386 -9.79 -16.56 -1.94
N GLY A 387 -11.05 -16.98 -2.09
CA GLY A 387 -12.20 -16.32 -1.45
C GLY A 387 -12.33 -16.53 0.06
N VAL A 388 -11.79 -17.64 0.61
CA VAL A 388 -11.96 -17.97 2.06
C VAL A 388 -11.03 -17.13 2.94
N SER A 389 -9.84 -16.78 2.44
CA SER A 389 -8.89 -15.91 3.16
C SER A 389 -9.38 -14.46 3.22
N LEU A 390 -9.97 -13.95 2.13
CA LEU A 390 -10.60 -12.63 2.10
C LEU A 390 -11.81 -12.57 3.04
N LEU A 391 -12.69 -13.59 3.02
CA LEU A 391 -13.81 -13.71 3.96
C LEU A 391 -13.34 -13.58 5.41
N ARG A 392 -12.28 -14.31 5.77
CA ARG A 392 -11.73 -14.28 7.14
C ARG A 392 -11.24 -12.89 7.55
N SER A 393 -10.52 -12.21 6.66
CA SER A 393 -10.07 -10.83 6.89
C SER A 393 -11.24 -9.84 7.06
N MET A 394 -12.27 -9.94 6.21
CA MET A 394 -13.45 -9.08 6.34
C MET A 394 -14.24 -9.36 7.63
N LEU A 395 -14.33 -10.63 8.07
CA LEU A 395 -14.98 -11.02 9.32
C LEU A 395 -14.21 -10.53 10.56
N GLU A 396 -12.88 -10.47 10.50
CA GLU A 396 -12.04 -9.90 11.56
C GLU A 396 -12.29 -8.39 11.69
N GLU A 397 -12.32 -7.67 10.56
CA GLU A 397 -12.62 -6.24 10.53
C GLU A 397 -14.05 -5.92 11.02
N LEU A 398 -15.02 -6.74 10.64
CA LEU A 398 -16.41 -6.63 11.09
C LEU A 398 -16.55 -6.73 12.62
N ASN A 399 -15.68 -7.50 13.28
CA ASN A 399 -15.70 -7.71 14.73
C ASN A 399 -15.05 -6.56 15.53
N ASN A 400 -14.48 -5.55 14.86
CA ASN A 400 -13.82 -4.42 15.51
C ASN A 400 -14.82 -3.30 15.90
N PRO A 401 -14.98 -2.97 17.20
CA PRO A 401 -16.04 -2.06 17.68
C PRO A 401 -15.86 -0.56 17.33
N SER A 402 -14.77 -0.17 16.67
CA SER A 402 -14.44 1.21 16.28
C SER A 402 -14.34 1.39 14.75
N LEU A 403 -15.20 0.72 13.98
CA LEU A 403 -15.27 0.87 12.53
C LEU A 403 -15.63 2.30 12.11
N ASP A 404 -14.62 3.09 11.71
CA ASP A 404 -14.74 4.48 11.24
C ASP A 404 -15.57 4.63 9.93
N GLY A 405 -15.83 3.52 9.22
CA GLY A 405 -16.65 3.47 7.99
C GLY A 405 -18.00 2.75 8.11
N GLY A 406 -18.30 2.12 9.24
CA GLY A 406 -19.56 1.39 9.45
C GLY A 406 -19.74 0.09 8.63
N ILE A 407 -20.56 -0.82 9.15
CA ILE A 407 -20.74 -2.19 8.63
C ILE A 407 -21.19 -2.22 7.16
N LEU A 408 -21.95 -1.23 6.71
CA LEU A 408 -22.51 -1.18 5.35
C LEU A 408 -21.46 -0.85 4.28
N LEU A 409 -20.42 -0.07 4.60
CA LEU A 409 -19.30 0.14 3.68
C LEU A 409 -18.45 -1.12 3.53
N LEU A 410 -18.28 -1.87 4.63
CA LEU A 410 -17.56 -3.14 4.60
C LEU A 410 -18.30 -4.19 3.75
N VAL A 411 -19.64 -4.21 3.82
CA VAL A 411 -20.49 -5.01 2.93
C VAL A 411 -20.30 -4.64 1.46
N LEU A 412 -20.31 -3.35 1.12
CA LEU A 412 -20.07 -2.90 -0.26
C LEU A 412 -18.65 -3.25 -0.74
N ARG A 413 -17.64 -3.10 0.13
CA ARG A 413 -16.25 -3.43 -0.17
C ARG A 413 -16.08 -4.92 -0.47
N TYR A 414 -16.68 -5.79 0.32
CA TYR A 414 -16.60 -7.23 0.08
C TYR A 414 -17.41 -7.66 -1.14
N ALA A 415 -18.56 -7.04 -1.38
CA ALA A 415 -19.37 -7.28 -2.57
C ALA A 415 -18.61 -6.98 -3.89
N ALA A 416 -17.68 -6.02 -3.89
CA ALA A 416 -16.86 -5.68 -5.06
C ALA A 416 -15.95 -6.81 -5.56
N GLU A 417 -15.69 -7.84 -4.76
CA GLU A 417 -14.98 -9.05 -5.21
C GLU A 417 -15.86 -9.92 -6.13
N PHE A 418 -17.18 -9.83 -5.99
CA PHE A 418 -18.13 -10.75 -6.66
C PHE A 418 -18.88 -10.10 -7.83
N MET A 419 -19.01 -8.77 -7.80
CA MET A 419 -19.82 -8.02 -8.76
C MET A 419 -19.23 -6.65 -9.06
N ASN A 420 -19.49 -6.14 -10.27
CA ASN A 420 -18.97 -4.85 -10.73
C ASN A 420 -19.74 -3.66 -10.15
N ARG A 421 -21.01 -3.86 -9.80
CA ARG A 421 -21.87 -2.83 -9.21
C ARG A 421 -22.72 -3.39 -8.09
N ALA A 422 -22.86 -2.63 -7.02
CA ALA A 422 -23.80 -2.97 -5.95
C ALA A 422 -24.45 -1.74 -5.33
N VAL A 423 -25.63 -1.96 -4.74
CA VAL A 423 -26.38 -0.96 -3.97
C VAL A 423 -26.83 -1.58 -2.67
N VAL A 424 -26.61 -0.87 -1.56
CA VAL A 424 -27.22 -1.19 -0.28
C VAL A 424 -28.51 -0.40 -0.14
N PHE A 425 -29.60 -1.11 0.14
CA PHE A 425 -30.90 -0.56 0.48
C PHE A 425 -31.20 -0.73 1.96
N THR A 426 -31.80 0.27 2.59
CA THR A 426 -32.43 0.14 3.91
C THR A 426 -33.89 -0.27 3.77
N VAL A 427 -34.35 -1.16 4.65
CA VAL A 427 -35.75 -1.62 4.67
C VAL A 427 -36.45 -1.00 5.88
N ARG A 428 -37.51 -0.24 5.62
CA ARG A 428 -38.32 0.45 6.64
C ARG A 428 -39.81 0.26 6.34
N GLU A 429 -40.67 0.60 7.29
CA GLU A 429 -42.13 0.48 7.14
C GLU A 429 -42.68 1.30 5.96
N ASP A 430 -42.02 2.43 5.64
CA ASP A 430 -42.42 3.32 4.54
C ASP A 430 -41.89 2.88 3.18
N GLY A 431 -40.99 1.90 3.11
CA GLY A 431 -40.44 1.36 1.87
C GLY A 431 -38.96 1.00 1.94
N ILE A 432 -38.42 0.64 0.78
CA ILE A 432 -37.02 0.28 0.54
C ILE A 432 -36.33 1.51 -0.06
N ARG A 433 -35.23 1.97 0.55
CA ARG A 433 -34.52 3.19 0.14
C ARG A 433 -33.04 2.94 -0.06
N GLY A 434 -32.44 3.48 -1.12
CA GLY A 434 -31.01 3.35 -1.36
C GLY A 434 -30.19 4.14 -0.35
N LEU A 435 -29.04 3.60 0.06
CA LEU A 435 -28.17 4.18 1.09
C LEU A 435 -26.75 4.46 0.58
N GLY A 436 -26.19 3.51 -0.17
CA GLY A 436 -24.83 3.58 -0.67
C GLY A 436 -24.62 2.63 -1.84
N GLN A 437 -23.58 2.89 -2.63
CA GLN A 437 -23.30 2.17 -3.86
C GLN A 437 -21.81 2.07 -4.15
N PHE A 438 -21.44 1.13 -5.02
CA PHE A 438 -20.20 1.20 -5.78
C PHE A 438 -20.43 0.77 -7.23
N GLY A 439 -19.56 1.22 -8.13
CA GLY A 439 -19.56 0.81 -9.54
C GLY A 439 -20.62 1.48 -10.42
N ILE A 440 -21.51 2.32 -9.85
CA ILE A 440 -22.49 3.06 -10.63
C ILE A 440 -21.86 4.36 -11.14
N VAL A 441 -21.89 4.53 -12.46
CA VAL A 441 -21.41 5.75 -13.13
C VAL A 441 -22.60 6.47 -13.74
N ALA A 442 -23.01 7.57 -13.10
CA ALA A 442 -24.04 8.45 -13.64
C ALA A 442 -23.43 9.48 -14.60
N PRO A 443 -24.05 9.80 -15.76
CA PRO A 443 -23.52 10.74 -16.74
C PRO A 443 -23.30 12.17 -16.21
N ASP A 444 -24.00 12.54 -15.15
CA ASP A 444 -23.91 13.82 -14.45
C ASP A 444 -22.95 13.81 -13.25
N GLY A 445 -22.34 12.66 -12.95
CA GLY A 445 -21.42 12.48 -11.82
C GLY A 445 -22.11 12.39 -10.45
N LEU A 446 -23.45 12.31 -10.38
CA LEU A 446 -24.23 12.35 -9.15
C LEU A 446 -24.79 10.98 -8.74
N ALA A 447 -24.04 9.89 -8.97
CA ALA A 447 -24.50 8.52 -8.72
C ALA A 447 -25.02 8.29 -7.27
N ASP A 448 -24.35 8.87 -6.27
CA ASP A 448 -24.78 8.75 -4.87
C ASP A 448 -26.11 9.45 -4.57
N ALA A 449 -26.39 10.56 -5.26
CA ALA A 449 -27.67 11.26 -5.12
C ALA A 449 -28.81 10.45 -5.74
N HIS A 450 -28.60 9.93 -6.96
CA HIS A 450 -29.57 9.06 -7.64
C HIS A 450 -29.91 7.82 -6.81
N VAL A 451 -28.90 7.19 -6.20
CA VAL A 451 -29.14 6.03 -5.32
C VAL A 451 -29.89 6.41 -4.04
N ARG A 452 -29.62 7.57 -3.43
CA ARG A 452 -30.36 8.03 -2.25
C ARG A 452 -31.81 8.40 -2.54
N ASP A 453 -32.09 8.81 -3.78
CA ASP A 453 -33.44 9.13 -4.26
C ASP A 453 -34.24 7.87 -4.66
N LEU A 454 -33.60 6.69 -4.72
CA LEU A 454 -34.31 5.43 -4.94
C LEU A 454 -35.28 5.11 -3.81
N HIS A 455 -36.53 4.85 -4.19
CA HIS A 455 -37.59 4.43 -3.30
C HIS A 455 -38.46 3.36 -3.97
N ILE A 456 -38.56 2.19 -3.34
CA ILE A 456 -39.38 1.05 -3.81
C ILE A 456 -40.33 0.65 -2.68
N PRO A 457 -41.66 0.60 -2.88
CA PRO A 457 -42.57 0.12 -1.84
C PRO A 457 -42.37 -1.37 -1.52
N LEU A 458 -42.57 -1.78 -0.25
CA LEU A 458 -42.23 -3.12 0.27
C LEU A 458 -42.88 -4.30 -0.49
N ASP A 459 -44.09 -4.10 -1.03
CA ASP A 459 -44.88 -5.13 -1.73
C ASP A 459 -44.95 -4.92 -3.25
N ALA A 460 -44.15 -4.00 -3.77
CA ALA A 460 -44.27 -3.54 -5.15
C ALA A 460 -43.49 -4.43 -6.14
N ASP A 461 -42.35 -4.96 -5.71
CA ASP A 461 -41.53 -5.86 -6.52
C ASP A 461 -41.48 -7.27 -5.90
N PRO A 462 -41.88 -8.32 -6.64
CA PRO A 462 -41.97 -9.67 -6.13
C PRO A 462 -40.60 -10.25 -5.72
N THR A 463 -39.50 -9.81 -6.34
CA THR A 463 -38.16 -10.30 -5.99
C THR A 463 -37.72 -9.72 -4.65
N PHE A 464 -37.90 -8.42 -4.44
CA PHE A 464 -37.63 -7.77 -3.15
C PHE A 464 -38.52 -8.34 -2.03
N SER A 465 -39.83 -8.46 -2.25
CA SER A 465 -40.74 -9.01 -1.25
C SER A 465 -40.43 -10.47 -0.91
N ARG A 466 -39.97 -11.27 -1.90
CA ARG A 466 -39.54 -12.65 -1.67
C ARG A 466 -38.32 -12.68 -0.74
N VAL A 467 -37.28 -11.90 -1.01
CA VAL A 467 -36.07 -11.87 -0.16
C VAL A 467 -36.37 -11.37 1.24
N ILE A 468 -37.23 -10.35 1.38
CA ILE A 468 -37.65 -9.83 2.69
C ILE A 468 -38.42 -10.88 3.50
N SER A 469 -39.34 -11.61 2.87
CA SER A 469 -40.19 -12.60 3.53
C SER A 469 -39.49 -13.93 3.82
N THR A 470 -38.69 -14.44 2.87
CA THR A 470 -37.97 -15.71 3.04
C THR A 470 -36.66 -15.55 3.80
N ARG A 471 -36.09 -14.33 3.81
CA ARG A 471 -34.75 -14.04 4.35
C ARG A 471 -33.64 -14.83 3.67
N MET A 472 -33.90 -15.31 2.45
CA MET A 472 -32.95 -16.06 1.64
C MET A 472 -32.44 -15.19 0.49
N THR A 473 -31.17 -15.36 0.18
CA THR A 473 -30.52 -14.76 -0.97
C THR A 473 -31.19 -15.20 -2.27
N VAL A 474 -31.24 -14.30 -3.25
CA VAL A 474 -31.67 -14.58 -4.62
C VAL A 474 -30.53 -14.24 -5.57
N LYS A 475 -30.18 -15.20 -6.43
CA LYS A 475 -29.29 -15.02 -7.58
C LYS A 475 -29.95 -15.60 -8.81
N GLU A 476 -30.52 -14.75 -9.65
CA GLU A 476 -31.30 -15.18 -10.82
C GLU A 476 -31.33 -14.09 -11.92
N PRO A 477 -31.73 -14.42 -13.16
CA PRO A 477 -32.03 -13.41 -14.17
C PRO A 477 -33.15 -12.47 -13.72
N PRO A 478 -33.07 -11.16 -14.01
CA PRO A 478 -34.07 -10.21 -13.53
C PRO A 478 -35.45 -10.47 -14.11
N VAL A 479 -36.49 -10.40 -13.26
CA VAL A 479 -37.88 -10.38 -13.70
C VAL A 479 -38.26 -8.94 -14.03
N LEU A 480 -38.70 -8.69 -15.26
CA LEU A 480 -39.05 -7.35 -15.74
C LEU A 480 -40.43 -6.89 -15.23
N THR A 481 -40.44 -6.23 -14.08
CA THR A 481 -41.57 -5.54 -13.48
C THR A 481 -41.46 -4.04 -13.73
N ASP A 482 -42.48 -3.26 -13.36
CA ASP A 482 -42.39 -1.80 -13.44
C ASP A 482 -41.31 -1.25 -12.49
N TRP A 483 -41.09 -1.92 -11.35
CA TRP A 483 -40.10 -1.52 -10.35
C TRP A 483 -38.68 -1.96 -10.68
N SER A 484 -38.48 -3.12 -11.31
CA SER A 484 -37.14 -3.50 -11.79
C SER A 484 -36.70 -2.65 -12.98
N ARG A 485 -37.64 -2.24 -13.86
CA ARG A 485 -37.34 -1.23 -14.90
C ARG A 485 -36.98 0.13 -14.30
N TYR A 486 -37.77 0.61 -13.34
CA TYR A 486 -37.44 1.82 -12.59
C TYR A 486 -36.04 1.75 -11.97
N LEU A 487 -35.71 0.64 -11.31
CA LEU A 487 -34.39 0.43 -10.73
C LEU A 487 -33.29 0.51 -11.80
N PHE A 488 -33.40 -0.25 -12.90
CA PHE A 488 -32.35 -0.27 -13.94
C PHE A 488 -32.19 1.07 -14.67
N GLU A 489 -33.27 1.84 -14.84
CA GLU A 489 -33.20 3.20 -15.40
C GLU A 489 -32.39 4.13 -14.49
N GLN A 490 -32.57 4.03 -13.17
CA GLN A 490 -31.85 4.85 -12.19
C GLN A 490 -30.39 4.42 -12.02
N LEU A 491 -30.11 3.11 -12.05
CA LEU A 491 -28.74 2.59 -11.98
C LEU A 491 -27.97 2.77 -13.29
N GLY A 492 -28.66 2.96 -14.42
CA GLY A 492 -28.07 3.08 -15.74
C GLY A 492 -27.42 1.79 -16.25
N GLY A 493 -26.89 1.82 -17.48
CA GLY A 493 -26.21 0.68 -18.10
C GLY A 493 -27.14 -0.37 -18.75
N GLY A 494 -28.46 -0.24 -18.58
CA GLY A 494 -29.46 -1.11 -19.18
C GLY A 494 -29.82 -2.31 -18.30
N GLU A 495 -30.34 -3.37 -18.90
CA GLU A 495 -30.77 -4.59 -18.19
C GLU A 495 -29.58 -5.54 -17.96
N PRO A 496 -29.31 -5.94 -16.69
CA PRO A 496 -28.27 -6.89 -16.37
C PRO A 496 -28.66 -8.32 -16.76
N ARG A 497 -27.66 -9.18 -16.95
CA ARG A 497 -27.90 -10.61 -17.27
C ARG A 497 -28.40 -11.40 -16.06
N GLU A 498 -27.90 -11.06 -14.88
CA GLU A 498 -28.15 -11.74 -13.62
C GLU A 498 -28.12 -10.68 -12.52
N ILE A 499 -28.98 -10.83 -11.52
CA ILE A 499 -29.03 -9.97 -10.35
C ILE A 499 -28.77 -10.80 -9.09
N TYR A 500 -28.14 -10.17 -8.11
CA TYR A 500 -27.98 -10.67 -6.76
C TYR A 500 -28.79 -9.81 -5.79
N LEU A 501 -29.51 -10.43 -4.87
CA LEU A 501 -30.21 -9.78 -3.77
C LEU A 501 -29.98 -10.58 -2.47
N GLY A 502 -29.15 -10.03 -1.59
CA GLY A 502 -28.80 -10.65 -0.30
C GLY A 502 -29.37 -9.86 0.89
N PRO A 503 -30.03 -10.51 1.86
CA PRO A 503 -30.59 -9.82 3.03
C PRO A 503 -29.56 -9.63 4.15
N LEU A 504 -29.60 -8.46 4.79
CA LEU A 504 -28.94 -8.21 6.06
C LEU A 504 -29.96 -8.30 7.20
N ILE A 505 -29.77 -9.27 8.10
CA ILE A 505 -30.78 -9.64 9.11
C ILE A 505 -30.30 -9.22 10.50
N SER A 506 -31.13 -8.51 11.24
CA SER A 506 -30.89 -8.14 12.65
C SER A 506 -32.18 -8.32 13.44
N GLU A 507 -32.12 -8.93 14.62
CA GLU A 507 -33.31 -9.28 15.44
C GLU A 507 -34.40 -10.02 14.62
N GLU A 508 -33.99 -10.96 13.76
CA GLU A 508 -34.85 -11.69 12.80
C GLU A 508 -35.57 -10.84 11.74
N LYS A 509 -35.27 -9.54 11.63
CA LYS A 509 -35.84 -8.65 10.62
C LYS A 509 -34.80 -8.33 9.57
N VAL A 510 -35.23 -8.25 8.31
CA VAL A 510 -34.38 -7.74 7.24
C VAL A 510 -34.30 -6.22 7.40
N VAL A 511 -33.13 -5.73 7.80
CA VAL A 511 -32.88 -4.29 8.04
C VAL A 511 -32.27 -3.60 6.83
N ALA A 512 -31.57 -4.36 5.99
CA ALA A 512 -31.00 -3.89 4.74
C ALA A 512 -30.99 -5.01 3.69
N LEU A 513 -30.87 -4.62 2.41
CA LEU A 513 -30.71 -5.52 1.27
C LEU A 513 -29.49 -5.08 0.47
N LEU A 514 -28.66 -6.03 0.04
CA LEU A 514 -27.59 -5.82 -0.91
C LEU A 514 -28.07 -6.25 -2.29
N TYR A 515 -28.22 -5.30 -3.22
CA TYR A 515 -28.43 -5.56 -4.64
C TYR A 515 -27.08 -5.56 -5.38
N GLY A 516 -26.94 -6.42 -6.39
CA GLY A 516 -25.72 -6.57 -7.17
C GLY A 516 -25.93 -6.96 -8.62
N ASP A 517 -25.10 -6.41 -9.53
CA ASP A 517 -25.01 -6.86 -10.92
C ASP A 517 -23.63 -6.60 -11.57
N ASN A 518 -23.43 -7.13 -12.77
CA ASN A 518 -22.18 -7.07 -13.53
C ASN A 518 -22.25 -6.22 -14.81
N LEU A 519 -23.06 -5.16 -14.81
CA LEU A 519 -22.98 -4.17 -15.89
C LEU A 519 -21.77 -3.25 -15.70
N PRO A 520 -21.13 -2.79 -16.79
CA PRO A 520 -21.51 -2.97 -18.19
C PRO A 520 -21.12 -4.32 -18.84
N GLU A 521 -20.28 -5.13 -18.21
CA GLU A 521 -19.64 -6.32 -18.80
C GLU A 521 -20.61 -7.50 -19.07
N LYS A 522 -21.80 -7.51 -18.45
CA LYS A 522 -22.86 -8.55 -18.58
C LYS A 522 -22.37 -9.98 -18.32
N THR A 523 -21.31 -10.12 -17.53
CA THR A 523 -20.80 -11.40 -17.04
C THR A 523 -21.74 -11.97 -15.97
N PRO A 524 -21.82 -13.32 -15.81
CA PRO A 524 -22.52 -13.90 -14.66
C PRO A 524 -21.82 -13.50 -13.35
N ILE A 525 -22.58 -13.43 -12.27
CA ILE A 525 -22.07 -13.14 -10.93
C ILE A 525 -21.29 -14.36 -10.44
N ALA A 526 -20.15 -14.11 -9.76
CA ALA A 526 -19.29 -15.16 -9.22
C ALA A 526 -20.02 -16.03 -8.17
N ASP A 527 -19.32 -17.01 -7.60
CA ASP A 527 -19.86 -17.79 -6.49
C ASP A 527 -20.02 -16.92 -5.24
N THR A 528 -21.22 -16.91 -4.64
CA THR A 528 -21.61 -15.95 -3.59
C THR A 528 -21.72 -16.56 -2.21
N ASP A 529 -21.40 -17.85 -2.03
CA ASP A 529 -21.54 -18.56 -0.75
C ASP A 529 -20.83 -17.83 0.40
N SER A 530 -19.62 -17.31 0.15
CA SER A 530 -18.86 -16.55 1.14
C SER A 530 -19.46 -15.16 1.42
N LEU A 531 -20.04 -14.50 0.42
CA LEU A 531 -20.77 -13.23 0.57
C LEU A 531 -22.03 -13.43 1.41
N GLU A 532 -22.74 -14.53 1.23
CA GLU A 532 -23.94 -14.86 2.02
C GLU A 532 -23.60 -15.09 3.49
N ILE A 533 -22.51 -15.82 3.78
CA ILE A 533 -21.99 -15.98 5.15
C ILE A 533 -21.63 -14.61 5.73
N PHE A 534 -20.98 -13.75 4.94
CA PHE A 534 -20.58 -12.43 5.38
C PHE A 534 -21.77 -11.53 5.73
N LEU A 535 -22.82 -11.50 4.90
CA LEU A 535 -24.04 -10.74 5.16
C LEU A 535 -24.75 -11.20 6.44
N ALA A 536 -24.77 -12.51 6.71
CA ALA A 536 -25.32 -13.05 7.95
C ALA A 536 -24.54 -12.56 9.17
N GLN A 537 -23.20 -12.55 9.12
CA GLN A 537 -22.36 -12.04 10.21
C GLN A 537 -22.48 -10.52 10.36
N ALA A 538 -22.55 -9.77 9.26
CA ALA A 538 -22.71 -8.32 9.28
C ALA A 538 -24.04 -7.90 9.93
N GLY A 539 -25.10 -8.67 9.72
CA GLY A 539 -26.37 -8.51 10.43
C GLY A 539 -26.24 -8.66 11.95
N LEU A 540 -25.52 -9.69 12.42
CA LEU A 540 -25.25 -9.92 13.85
C LEU A 540 -24.38 -8.80 14.46
N ALA A 541 -23.38 -8.33 13.72
CA ALA A 541 -22.55 -7.20 14.15
C ALA A 541 -23.38 -5.91 14.29
N MET A 542 -24.31 -5.65 13.37
CA MET A 542 -25.23 -4.51 13.47
C MET A 542 -26.13 -4.60 14.70
N GLU A 543 -26.63 -5.81 15.01
CA GLU A 543 -27.43 -6.05 16.21
C GLU A 543 -26.64 -5.71 17.48
N LYS A 544 -25.39 -6.19 17.58
CA LYS A 544 -24.50 -5.89 18.72
C LYS A 544 -24.29 -4.38 18.88
N THR A 545 -24.04 -3.65 17.79
CA THR A 545 -23.83 -2.20 17.82
C THR A 545 -25.10 -1.46 18.26
N LEU A 546 -26.27 -1.83 17.74
CA LEU A 546 -27.56 -1.25 18.14
C LEU A 546 -27.88 -1.50 19.62
N LEU A 547 -27.61 -2.70 20.12
CA LEU A 547 -27.80 -3.05 21.52
C LEU A 547 -26.88 -2.24 22.45
N GLN A 548 -25.61 -2.07 22.08
CA GLN A 548 -24.67 -1.24 22.84
C GLN A 548 -25.11 0.24 22.91
N GLN A 549 -25.66 0.78 21.82
CA GLN A 549 -26.22 2.13 21.80
C GLN A 549 -27.43 2.26 22.73
N ARG A 550 -28.38 1.31 22.67
CA ARG A 550 -29.55 1.29 23.59
C ARG A 550 -29.12 1.19 25.05
N LEU A 551 -28.07 0.42 25.35
CA LEU A 551 -27.54 0.28 26.71
C LEU A 551 -26.92 1.59 27.23
N LYS A 552 -26.14 2.29 26.40
CA LYS A 552 -25.54 3.58 26.74
C LYS A 552 -26.60 4.64 27.04
N VAL A 553 -27.66 4.69 26.23
CA VAL A 553 -28.79 5.63 26.43
C VAL A 553 -29.52 5.35 27.75
N LYS A 554 -29.80 4.07 28.07
CA LYS A 554 -30.43 3.70 29.36
C LYS A 554 -29.58 4.08 30.58
N VAL A 555 -28.26 3.85 30.52
CA VAL A 555 -27.34 4.22 31.61
C VAL A 555 -27.28 5.75 31.79
N GLN A 556 -27.43 6.52 30.71
CA GLN A 556 -27.54 7.98 30.77
C GLN A 556 -28.90 8.50 31.27
N GLU A 557 -29.97 7.71 31.17
CA GLU A 557 -31.30 8.08 31.71
C GLU A 557 -31.48 7.68 33.19
N GLU A 558 -30.69 6.71 33.69
CA GLU A 558 -30.68 6.27 35.09
C GLU A 558 -29.69 7.06 35.99
N MET A 559 -28.80 7.86 35.39
CA MET A 559 -27.92 8.83 36.06
C MET A 559 -28.54 10.22 36.08
#